data_AF-A0A7C4P4C3-F1
#
_entry.id   AF-A0A7C4P4C3-F1
#
_cell.length_a   1.000
_cell.length_b   1.000
_cell.length_c   1.000
_cell.angle_alpha   90.00
_cell.angle_beta   90.00
_cell.angle_gamma   90.00
#
_symmetry.space_group_name_H-M   'P 1'
#
loop_
_entity.id
_entity.type
_entity.pdbx_description
1 polymer ?
#
loop_
_entity_poly.entity_id
_entity_poly.type
_entity_poly.pdbx_seq_one_letter_code
_entity_poly.pdbx_strand_id
1 'polypeptide(L)'
;MNSKFNFLAFFLAFIFGTILVNLFGWLMGLILHNPLVPVLSMFTGYIITGFLVGIISKEITILEPGLGAILVSVLSYFILTNIDIPGFFEMWDTDWLLVSINAIVLTFIGAWIGEMFQHGAIKKEKSTMPNFDWGWIIAGSIFGLIISFLVIIILLFILGPNPEQFYIPFFLGLIITGLIIGWMSPGVTIKEAGIAGFLSITIIFNIVRMTLYLDNEMPFWHIVGGLVIGFILTYIGGFLGEKIQSSRQKYKEG
;
A
#
# COMPACT_ATOMS: atom_id res chain seq x y z
N MET A 1 -4.11 15.54 -19.22
CA MET A 1 -3.16 15.04 -20.23
C MET A 1 -2.44 13.83 -19.62
N ASN A 2 -2.48 12.67 -20.29
CA ASN A 2 -2.18 11.35 -19.72
C ASN A 2 -0.78 11.26 -19.12
N SER A 3 -0.70 10.97 -17.81
CA SER A 3 0.47 10.25 -17.27
C SER A 3 0.53 8.93 -18.03
N LYS A 4 1.50 8.81 -18.94
CA LYS A 4 1.70 7.58 -19.69
C LYS A 4 2.37 6.61 -18.73
N PHE A 5 1.80 5.41 -18.63
CA PHE A 5 2.40 4.32 -17.87
C PHE A 5 3.85 4.11 -18.29
N ASN A 6 4.78 4.13 -17.33
CA ASN A 6 6.20 3.98 -17.61
C ASN A 6 6.61 2.49 -17.60
N PHE A 7 6.49 1.85 -18.76
CA PHE A 7 6.85 0.43 -18.92
C PHE A 7 8.29 0.10 -18.51
N LEU A 8 9.23 1.04 -18.68
CA LEU A 8 10.62 0.82 -18.29
C LEU A 8 10.76 0.75 -16.77
N ALA A 9 10.15 1.69 -16.03
CA ALA A 9 10.17 1.70 -14.57
C ALA A 9 9.54 0.42 -14.00
N PHE A 10 8.41 0.00 -14.57
CA PHE A 10 7.74 -1.25 -14.20
C PHE A 10 8.64 -2.48 -14.42
N PHE A 11 9.27 -2.58 -15.60
CA PHE A 11 10.11 -3.73 -15.94
C PHE A 11 11.39 -3.78 -15.09
N LEU A 12 12.01 -2.63 -14.83
CA LEU A 12 13.16 -2.53 -13.92
C LEU A 12 12.79 -2.95 -12.50
N ALA A 13 11.63 -2.52 -12.00
CA ALA A 13 11.14 -2.95 -10.69
C ALA A 13 10.93 -4.45 -10.62
N PHE A 14 10.33 -5.04 -11.66
CA PHE A 14 10.13 -6.48 -11.72
C PHE A 14 11.46 -7.26 -11.72
N ILE A 15 12.43 -6.86 -12.55
CA ILE A 15 13.73 -7.54 -12.64
C ILE A 15 14.54 -7.36 -11.35
N PHE A 16 14.79 -6.11 -10.94
CA PHE A 16 15.58 -5.85 -9.74
C PHE A 16 14.92 -6.42 -8.49
N GLY A 17 13.60 -6.29 -8.39
CA GLY A 17 12.83 -6.88 -7.30
C GLY A 17 12.99 -8.39 -7.27
N THR A 18 12.76 -9.09 -8.38
CA THR A 18 12.90 -10.54 -8.43
C THR A 18 14.29 -10.99 -7.98
N ILE A 19 15.34 -10.33 -8.47
CA ILE A 19 16.72 -10.69 -8.11
C ILE A 19 16.99 -10.38 -6.63
N LEU A 20 16.79 -9.13 -6.19
CA LEU A 20 17.17 -8.69 -4.85
C LEU A 20 16.35 -9.37 -3.75
N VAL A 21 15.03 -9.46 -3.94
CA VAL A 21 14.11 -10.04 -2.95
C VAL A 21 14.42 -11.51 -2.73
N ASN A 22 14.51 -12.30 -3.81
CA ASN A 22 14.78 -13.73 -3.70
C ASN A 22 16.21 -14.00 -3.22
N LEU A 23 17.19 -13.21 -3.69
CA LEU A 23 18.57 -13.34 -3.23
C LEU A 23 18.70 -13.06 -1.73
N PHE A 24 18.09 -11.99 -1.22
CA PHE A 24 18.18 -11.63 0.20
C PHE A 24 17.44 -12.62 1.09
N GLY A 25 16.23 -13.02 0.70
CA GLY A 25 15.47 -14.06 1.41
C GLY A 25 16.24 -15.37 1.45
N TRP A 26 16.80 -15.80 0.31
CA TRP A 26 17.55 -17.04 0.20
C TRP A 26 18.86 -17.03 1.00
N LEU A 27 19.71 -16.01 0.81
CA LEU A 27 21.00 -15.91 1.50
C LEU A 27 20.83 -15.89 3.02
N MET A 28 19.86 -15.11 3.52
CA MET A 28 19.65 -14.97 4.95
C MET A 28 19.00 -16.22 5.55
N GLY A 29 18.18 -16.93 4.76
CA GLY A 29 17.66 -18.25 5.10
C GLY A 29 18.71 -19.34 5.25
N LEU A 30 19.75 -19.31 4.40
CA LEU A 30 20.85 -20.27 4.47
C LEU A 30 21.79 -20.00 5.66
N ILE A 31 22.06 -18.73 5.94
CA ILE A 31 23.02 -18.34 6.98
C ILE A 31 22.39 -18.46 8.37
N LEU A 32 21.10 -18.13 8.50
CA LEU A 32 20.44 -17.96 9.77
C LEU A 32 19.21 -18.87 9.86
N HIS A 33 19.22 -19.79 10.82
CA HIS A 33 18.11 -20.70 11.09
C HIS A 33 16.98 -20.03 11.91
N ASN A 34 16.75 -18.74 11.70
CA ASN A 34 15.70 -17.96 12.37
C ASN A 34 14.68 -17.49 11.34
N PRO A 35 13.40 -17.87 11.45
CA PRO A 35 12.38 -17.59 10.44
C PRO A 35 12.10 -16.09 10.21
N LEU A 36 12.38 -15.22 11.19
CA LEU A 36 12.14 -13.79 11.05
C LEU A 36 13.15 -13.10 10.14
N VAL A 37 14.40 -13.55 10.14
CA VAL A 37 15.49 -12.83 9.45
C VAL A 37 15.36 -12.90 7.92
N PRO A 38 15.02 -14.05 7.30
CA PRO A 38 14.76 -14.14 5.86
C PRO A 38 13.64 -13.21 5.40
N VAL A 39 12.53 -13.13 6.16
CA VAL A 39 11.39 -12.26 5.86
C VAL A 39 11.78 -10.78 5.95
N LEU A 40 12.51 -10.36 6.98
CA LEU A 40 13.01 -8.98 7.10
C LEU A 40 14.00 -8.62 5.98
N SER A 41 14.79 -9.59 5.56
CA SER A 41 15.76 -9.41 4.47
C SER A 41 15.05 -9.29 3.12
N MET A 42 14.00 -10.09 2.90
CA MET A 42 13.09 -9.97 1.77
C MET A 42 12.49 -8.55 1.70
N PHE A 43 11.98 -8.01 2.81
CA PHE A 43 11.49 -6.63 2.89
C PHE A 43 12.53 -5.58 2.51
N THR A 44 13.79 -5.78 2.93
CA THR A 44 14.89 -4.89 2.54
C THR A 44 15.06 -4.89 1.00
N GLY A 45 14.95 -6.05 0.36
CA GLY A 45 14.98 -6.18 -1.10
C GLY A 45 13.89 -5.35 -1.80
N TYR A 46 12.66 -5.34 -1.27
CA TYR A 46 11.58 -4.51 -1.82
C TYR A 46 11.83 -3.00 -1.66
N ILE A 47 12.31 -2.57 -0.49
CA ILE A 47 12.66 -1.16 -0.24
C ILE A 47 13.75 -0.71 -1.22
N ILE A 48 14.83 -1.47 -1.35
CA ILE A 48 15.96 -1.14 -2.25
C ILE A 48 15.48 -1.12 -3.70
N THR A 49 14.64 -2.07 -4.11
CA THR A 49 14.10 -2.10 -5.47
C THR A 49 13.30 -0.84 -5.77
N GLY A 50 12.37 -0.46 -4.88
CA GLY A 50 11.61 0.78 -5.01
C GLY A 50 12.56 1.97 -5.13
N PHE A 51 13.51 2.08 -4.21
CA PHE A 51 14.50 3.17 -4.16
C PHE A 51 15.32 3.29 -5.45
N LEU A 52 15.88 2.19 -5.95
CA LEU A 52 16.67 2.18 -7.18
C LEU A 52 15.82 2.60 -8.38
N VAL A 53 14.60 2.08 -8.49
CA VAL A 53 13.70 2.44 -9.59
C VAL A 53 13.32 3.92 -9.51
N GLY A 54 12.96 4.42 -8.32
CA GLY A 54 12.64 5.83 -8.09
C GLY A 54 13.81 6.77 -8.39
N ILE A 55 15.07 6.31 -8.26
CA ILE A 55 16.25 7.08 -8.68
C ILE A 55 16.50 7.02 -10.19
N ILE A 56 16.05 5.98 -10.88
CA ILE A 56 16.33 5.79 -12.31
C ILE A 56 15.21 6.39 -13.17
N SER A 57 13.96 6.32 -12.73
CA SER A 57 12.80 6.87 -13.44
C SER A 57 12.80 8.39 -13.33
N LYS A 58 12.97 9.10 -14.45
CA LYS A 58 13.01 10.58 -14.49
C LYS A 58 11.65 11.26 -14.31
N GLU A 59 10.61 10.52 -13.94
CA GLU A 59 9.24 11.00 -13.77
C GLU A 59 8.66 10.43 -12.46
N ILE A 60 7.57 11.04 -11.95
CA ILE A 60 6.83 10.49 -10.81
C ILE A 60 6.18 9.17 -11.27
N THR A 61 6.81 8.05 -10.96
CA THR A 61 6.41 6.71 -11.40
C THR A 61 6.40 5.78 -10.21
N ILE A 62 5.53 6.07 -9.25
CA ILE A 62 5.39 5.26 -8.02
C ILE A 62 4.49 4.05 -8.28
N LEU A 63 3.51 4.21 -9.17
CA LEU A 63 2.55 3.16 -9.51
C LEU A 63 3.27 1.96 -10.15
N GLU A 64 4.22 2.24 -11.03
CA GLU A 64 4.98 1.26 -11.79
C GLU A 64 5.82 0.31 -10.91
N PRO A 65 6.68 0.78 -9.98
CA PRO A 65 7.37 -0.08 -9.05
C PRO A 65 6.43 -0.83 -8.11
N GLY A 66 5.30 -0.24 -7.70
CA GLY A 66 4.28 -0.97 -6.93
C GLY A 66 3.66 -2.13 -7.71
N LEU A 67 3.30 -1.92 -8.97
CA LEU A 67 2.79 -2.97 -9.86
C LEU A 67 3.86 -4.03 -10.16
N GLY A 68 5.11 -3.62 -10.32
CA GLY A 68 6.25 -4.53 -10.42
C GLY A 68 6.38 -5.39 -9.16
N ALA A 69 6.25 -4.79 -7.97
CA ALA A 69 6.30 -5.51 -6.70
C ALA A 69 5.20 -6.55 -6.55
N ILE A 70 4.00 -6.34 -7.11
CA ILE A 70 2.95 -7.37 -7.12
C ILE A 70 3.44 -8.63 -7.85
N LEU A 71 4.04 -8.48 -9.03
CA LEU A 71 4.59 -9.62 -9.78
C LEU A 71 5.77 -10.27 -9.06
N VAL A 72 6.63 -9.46 -8.44
CA VAL A 72 7.74 -9.95 -7.60
C VAL A 72 7.20 -10.77 -6.43
N SER A 73 6.13 -10.33 -5.77
CA SER A 73 5.52 -11.07 -4.65
C SER A 73 4.92 -12.39 -5.10
N VAL A 74 4.20 -12.42 -6.23
CA VAL A 74 3.66 -13.66 -6.79
C VAL A 74 4.78 -14.64 -7.13
N LEU A 75 5.84 -14.16 -7.79
CA LEU A 75 6.96 -15.00 -8.17
C LEU A 75 7.76 -15.48 -6.94
N SER A 76 7.99 -14.59 -5.97
CA SER A 76 8.73 -14.91 -4.74
C SER A 76 7.98 -15.90 -3.85
N TYR A 77 6.63 -15.87 -3.84
CA TYR A 77 5.84 -16.91 -3.19
C TYR A 77 6.21 -18.28 -3.76
N PHE A 78 6.16 -18.48 -5.09
CA PHE A 78 6.52 -19.77 -5.68
C PHE A 78 8.00 -20.14 -5.49
N ILE A 79 8.92 -19.18 -5.57
CA ILE A 79 10.35 -19.49 -5.41
C ILE A 79 10.65 -19.85 -3.95
N LEU A 80 10.31 -18.97 -3.01
CA LEU A 80 10.76 -19.09 -1.61
C LEU A 80 9.99 -20.15 -0.81
N THR A 81 8.74 -20.44 -1.15
CA THR A 81 7.99 -21.55 -0.50
C THR A 81 8.47 -22.93 -0.93
N ASN A 82 9.04 -23.05 -2.13
CA ASN A 82 9.58 -24.31 -2.67
C ASN A 82 11.05 -24.55 -2.30
N ILE A 83 11.64 -23.65 -1.52
CA ILE A 83 12.98 -23.82 -0.97
C ILE A 83 12.78 -24.03 0.53
N ASP A 84 13.35 -25.10 1.09
CA ASP A 84 13.22 -25.50 2.51
C ASP A 84 13.95 -24.53 3.47
N ILE A 85 13.63 -23.24 3.39
CA ILE A 85 14.19 -22.17 4.21
C ILE A 85 13.24 -21.85 5.38
N PRO A 86 13.74 -21.92 6.63
CA PRO A 86 12.97 -21.52 7.80
C PRO A 86 12.34 -20.14 7.63
N GLY A 87 11.06 -20.02 7.96
CA GLY A 87 10.28 -18.78 7.82
C GLY A 87 9.54 -18.61 6.50
N PHE A 88 9.81 -19.45 5.51
CA PHE A 88 9.12 -19.40 4.22
C PHE A 88 8.27 -20.65 3.96
N PHE A 89 8.79 -21.86 4.17
CA PHE A 89 8.01 -23.08 3.94
C PHE A 89 6.98 -23.39 5.06
N GLU A 90 7.21 -22.87 6.27
CA GLU A 90 6.35 -23.13 7.45
C GLU A 90 5.19 -22.12 7.57
N MET A 91 5.25 -21.03 6.81
CA MET A 91 4.31 -19.92 6.91
C MET A 91 2.99 -20.27 6.20
N TRP A 92 1.86 -19.98 6.85
CA TRP A 92 0.54 -20.13 6.23
C TRP A 92 0.41 -19.23 4.99
N ASP A 93 -0.33 -19.69 3.99
CA ASP A 93 -0.54 -18.96 2.73
C ASP A 93 -1.10 -17.55 2.96
N THR A 94 -1.93 -17.39 3.99
CA THR A 94 -2.54 -16.10 4.36
C THR A 94 -1.53 -15.14 4.99
N ASP A 95 -0.55 -15.67 5.72
CA ASP A 95 0.54 -14.89 6.29
C ASP A 95 1.52 -14.48 5.19
N TRP A 96 1.77 -15.35 4.21
CA TRP A 96 2.50 -15.02 2.99
C TRP A 96 1.86 -13.91 2.19
N LEU A 97 0.53 -13.93 2.08
CA LEU A 97 -0.22 -12.85 1.45
C LEU A 97 -0.02 -11.54 2.21
N LEU A 98 -0.13 -11.54 3.54
CA LEU A 98 0.11 -10.34 4.36
C LEU A 98 1.55 -9.83 4.23
N VAL A 99 2.55 -10.70 4.28
CA VAL A 99 3.95 -10.37 4.00
C VAL A 99 4.07 -9.71 2.63
N SER A 100 3.43 -10.28 1.60
CA SER A 100 3.45 -9.76 0.24
C SER A 100 2.84 -8.36 0.11
N ILE A 101 1.73 -8.09 0.81
CA ILE A 101 1.07 -6.78 0.79
C ILE A 101 1.95 -5.74 1.49
N ASN A 102 2.51 -6.08 2.65
CA ASN A 102 3.45 -5.22 3.35
C ASN A 102 4.69 -4.93 2.49
N ALA A 103 5.22 -5.92 1.79
CA ALA A 103 6.33 -5.76 0.85
C ALA A 103 6.02 -4.79 -0.30
N ILE A 104 4.80 -4.83 -0.85
CA ILE A 104 4.35 -3.87 -1.86
C ILE A 104 4.30 -2.45 -1.27
N VAL A 105 3.77 -2.28 -0.05
CA VAL A 105 3.79 -0.99 0.67
C VAL A 105 5.21 -0.47 0.86
N LEU A 106 6.14 -1.33 1.28
CA LEU A 106 7.55 -0.97 1.44
C LEU A 106 8.22 -0.58 0.12
N THR A 107 7.78 -1.15 -1.01
CA THR A 107 8.26 -0.74 -2.34
C THR A 107 7.81 0.67 -2.67
N PHE A 108 6.56 1.02 -2.38
CA PHE A 108 6.08 2.40 -2.56
C PHE A 108 6.90 3.39 -1.73
N ILE A 109 7.23 3.04 -0.49
CA ILE A 109 8.10 3.86 0.37
C ILE A 109 9.50 3.99 -0.23
N GLY A 110 10.09 2.88 -0.69
CA GLY A 110 11.39 2.91 -1.38
C GLY A 110 11.36 3.83 -2.60
N ALA A 111 10.37 3.68 -3.48
CA ALA A 111 10.20 4.49 -4.67
C ALA A 111 10.07 5.97 -4.34
N TRP A 112 9.26 6.31 -3.34
CA TRP A 112 9.13 7.67 -2.84
C TRP A 112 10.47 8.24 -2.36
N ILE A 113 11.23 7.51 -1.55
CA ILE A 113 12.55 7.96 -1.08
C ILE A 113 13.47 8.20 -2.29
N GLY A 114 13.46 7.29 -3.27
CA GLY A 114 14.26 7.45 -4.49
C GLY A 114 13.93 8.72 -5.28
N GLU A 115 12.65 9.02 -5.45
CA GLU A 115 12.18 10.25 -6.08
C GLU A 115 12.58 11.51 -5.29
N MET A 116 12.51 11.48 -3.96
CA MET A 116 12.94 12.60 -3.13
C MET A 116 14.44 12.88 -3.27
N PHE A 117 15.27 11.84 -3.41
CA PHE A 117 16.70 11.97 -3.68
C PHE A 117 16.97 12.63 -5.04
N GLN A 118 16.20 12.28 -6.08
CA GLN A 118 16.30 12.95 -7.38
C GLN A 118 15.92 14.44 -7.30
N HIS A 119 14.78 14.76 -6.69
CA HIS A 119 14.29 16.15 -6.60
C HIS A 119 15.17 17.03 -5.71
N GLY A 120 15.80 16.46 -4.67
CA GLY A 120 16.81 17.15 -3.85
C GLY A 120 18.10 17.47 -4.62
N ALA A 121 18.47 16.62 -5.59
CA ALA A 121 19.64 16.81 -6.45
C ALA A 121 19.35 17.72 -7.67
N ILE A 122 18.11 17.73 -8.18
CA ILE A 122 17.68 18.47 -9.37
C ILE A 122 16.87 19.71 -8.93
N LYS A 123 17.59 20.79 -8.62
CA LYS A 123 16.96 22.06 -8.23
C LYS A 123 16.18 22.69 -9.40
N LYS A 124 14.91 23.02 -9.17
CA LYS A 124 14.05 23.95 -9.94
C LYS A 124 13.95 23.68 -11.46
N GLU A 125 13.28 22.61 -11.87
CA GLU A 125 12.33 22.77 -12.96
C GLU A 125 10.94 22.89 -12.34
N LYS A 126 10.23 23.97 -12.66
CA LYS A 126 8.80 24.11 -12.32
C LYS A 126 8.11 22.89 -12.93
N SER A 127 7.79 21.90 -12.11
CA SER A 127 6.97 20.78 -12.51
C SER A 127 5.64 21.35 -13.00
N THR A 128 5.42 21.27 -14.31
CA THR A 128 4.21 21.73 -14.99
C THR A 128 3.14 20.65 -15.01
N MET A 129 3.24 19.64 -14.13
CA MET A 129 2.27 18.56 -14.01
C MET A 129 1.46 18.66 -12.72
N PRO A 130 0.18 18.24 -12.74
CA PRO A 130 -0.79 18.58 -11.73
C PRO A 130 -0.61 17.72 -10.48
N ASN A 131 -0.46 18.41 -9.33
CA ASN A 131 -1.03 18.07 -8.03
C ASN A 131 -1.09 16.57 -7.66
N PHE A 132 0.05 15.99 -7.32
CA PHE A 132 0.12 14.75 -6.55
C PHE A 132 0.96 15.02 -5.30
N ASP A 133 0.35 14.94 -4.12
CA ASP A 133 0.96 15.35 -2.86
C ASP A 133 0.98 14.21 -1.83
N TRP A 134 2.20 13.81 -1.49
CA TRP A 134 2.49 12.78 -0.49
C TRP A 134 2.04 13.13 0.91
N GLY A 135 2.00 14.42 1.26
CA GLY A 135 1.46 14.89 2.53
C GLY A 135 0.02 14.41 2.71
N TRP A 136 -0.79 14.44 1.64
CA TRP A 136 -2.18 13.99 1.66
C TRP A 136 -2.32 12.48 1.70
N ILE A 137 -1.40 11.72 1.09
CA ILE A 137 -1.40 10.25 1.18
C ILE A 137 -1.09 9.81 2.61
N ILE A 138 -0.05 10.38 3.23
CA ILE A 138 0.34 10.04 4.60
C ILE A 138 -0.73 10.48 5.59
N ALA A 139 -1.19 11.74 5.51
CA ALA A 139 -2.27 12.25 6.35
C ALA A 139 -3.55 11.43 6.15
N GLY A 140 -3.89 11.14 4.89
CA GLY A 140 -5.00 10.29 4.52
C GLY A 140 -4.92 8.90 5.11
N SER A 141 -3.74 8.28 5.10
CA SER A 141 -3.51 6.95 5.66
C SER A 141 -3.75 6.94 7.19
N ILE A 142 -3.24 7.97 7.87
CA ILE A 142 -3.43 8.16 9.32
C ILE A 142 -4.91 8.42 9.63
N PHE A 143 -5.59 9.28 8.86
CA PHE A 143 -7.03 9.51 9.00
C PHE A 143 -7.82 8.23 8.74
N GLY A 144 -7.45 7.43 7.75
CA GLY A 144 -7.98 6.09 7.50
C GLY A 144 -7.99 5.21 8.74
N LEU A 145 -6.86 5.14 9.45
CA LEU A 145 -6.77 4.38 10.69
C LEU A 145 -7.64 4.97 11.79
N ILE A 146 -7.51 6.28 12.07
CA ILE A 146 -8.22 6.95 13.14
C ILE A 146 -9.73 6.83 12.94
N ILE A 147 -10.24 7.18 11.75
CA ILE A 147 -11.67 7.17 11.45
C ILE A 147 -12.19 5.75 11.51
N SER A 148 -11.47 4.77 10.92
CA SER A 148 -11.91 3.38 10.98
C SER A 148 -12.03 2.88 12.42
N PHE A 149 -11.05 3.15 13.29
CA PHE A 149 -11.14 2.77 14.70
C PHE A 149 -12.25 3.52 15.45
N LEU A 150 -12.46 4.80 15.16
CA LEU A 150 -13.54 5.57 15.76
C LEU A 150 -14.91 4.98 15.38
N VAL A 151 -15.11 4.65 14.11
CA VAL A 151 -16.34 4.01 13.62
C VAL A 151 -16.52 2.63 14.25
N ILE A 152 -15.45 1.84 14.42
CA ILE A 152 -15.51 0.57 15.16
C ILE A 152 -16.01 0.80 16.59
N ILE A 153 -15.40 1.72 17.35
CA ILE A 153 -15.77 1.98 18.74
C ILE A 153 -17.25 2.37 18.84
N ILE A 154 -17.73 3.24 17.93
CA ILE A 154 -19.13 3.66 17.88
C ILE A 154 -20.05 2.48 17.54
N LEU A 155 -19.73 1.69 16.51
CA LEU A 155 -20.58 0.57 16.11
C LEU A 155 -20.59 -0.56 17.13
N LEU A 156 -19.47 -0.83 17.81
CA LEU A 156 -19.43 -1.77 18.92
C LEU A 156 -20.34 -1.34 20.08
N PHE A 157 -20.41 -0.04 20.35
CA PHE A 157 -21.32 0.48 21.38
C PHE A 157 -22.80 0.28 21.01
N ILE A 158 -23.14 0.39 19.72
CA ILE A 158 -24.53 0.29 19.23
C ILE A 158 -24.96 -1.16 19.01
N LEU A 159 -24.10 -1.97 18.39
CA LEU A 159 -24.41 -3.31 17.87
C LEU A 159 -23.90 -4.44 18.78
N GLY A 160 -23.03 -4.13 19.74
CA GLY A 160 -22.38 -5.10 20.61
C GLY A 160 -21.10 -5.71 20.01
N PRO A 161 -20.38 -6.53 20.79
CA PRO A 161 -19.09 -7.09 20.40
C PRO A 161 -19.26 -8.36 19.55
N ASN A 162 -19.60 -8.19 18.27
CA ASN A 162 -19.57 -9.30 17.31
C ASN A 162 -18.35 -9.18 16.37
N PRO A 163 -17.41 -10.14 16.40
CA PRO A 163 -16.21 -10.10 15.56
C PRO A 163 -16.47 -10.07 14.05
N GLU A 164 -17.53 -10.72 13.59
CA GLU A 164 -17.85 -10.78 12.16
C GLU A 164 -18.29 -9.41 11.63
N GLN A 165 -18.71 -8.51 12.50
CA GLN A 165 -19.16 -7.17 12.13
C GLN A 165 -18.03 -6.17 11.98
N PHE A 166 -16.77 -6.52 12.31
CA PHE A 166 -15.63 -5.59 12.25
C PHE A 166 -15.34 -5.06 10.84
N TYR A 167 -15.68 -5.80 9.79
CA TYR A 167 -15.44 -5.36 8.41
C TYR A 167 -16.27 -4.13 8.01
N ILE A 168 -17.51 -4.03 8.49
CA ILE A 168 -18.42 -2.92 8.18
C ILE A 168 -17.85 -1.56 8.63
N PRO A 169 -17.46 -1.36 9.90
CA PRO A 169 -16.87 -0.11 10.36
C PRO A 169 -15.53 0.20 9.68
N PHE A 170 -14.69 -0.80 9.37
CA PHE A 170 -13.47 -0.56 8.58
C PHE A 170 -13.81 0.02 7.20
N PHE A 171 -14.75 -0.58 6.49
CA PHE A 171 -15.18 -0.12 5.17
C PHE A 171 -15.82 1.26 5.21
N LEU A 172 -16.69 1.53 6.19
CA LEU A 172 -17.25 2.87 6.38
C LEU A 172 -16.17 3.91 6.66
N GLY A 173 -15.20 3.57 7.52
CA GLY A 173 -14.06 4.44 7.80
C GLY A 173 -13.26 4.78 6.54
N LEU A 174 -12.98 3.78 5.71
CA LEU A 174 -12.26 3.97 4.45
C LEU A 174 -13.02 4.82 3.41
N ILE A 175 -14.35 4.69 3.32
CA ILE A 175 -15.17 5.58 2.46
C ILE A 175 -15.05 7.02 2.94
N ILE A 176 -15.21 7.25 4.25
CA ILE A 176 -15.16 8.59 4.85
C ILE A 176 -13.78 9.20 4.64
N THR A 177 -12.71 8.44 4.86
CA THR A 177 -11.35 8.89 4.60
C THR A 177 -11.14 9.27 3.15
N GLY A 178 -11.58 8.45 2.20
CA GLY A 178 -11.54 8.78 0.78
C GLY A 178 -12.26 10.10 0.51
N LEU A 179 -13.46 10.29 1.07
CA LEU A 179 -14.24 11.51 0.90
C LEU A 179 -13.54 12.75 1.46
N ILE A 180 -12.91 12.65 2.62
CA ILE A 180 -12.16 13.74 3.25
C ILE A 180 -10.95 14.12 2.39
N ILE A 181 -10.15 13.15 1.96
CA ILE A 181 -8.99 13.40 1.08
C ILE A 181 -9.45 14.04 -0.22
N GLY A 182 -10.49 13.46 -0.85
CA GLY A 182 -11.04 13.96 -2.10
C GLY A 182 -11.55 15.39 -2.01
N TRP A 183 -12.09 15.77 -0.85
CA TRP A 183 -12.65 17.09 -0.60
C TRP A 183 -11.59 18.15 -0.27
N MET A 184 -10.55 17.78 0.49
CA MET A 184 -9.57 18.72 1.02
C MET A 184 -8.29 18.83 0.20
N SER A 185 -7.85 17.74 -0.45
CA SER A 185 -6.63 17.76 -1.24
C SER A 185 -6.80 18.63 -2.50
N PRO A 186 -5.81 19.45 -2.92
CA PRO A 186 -5.92 20.25 -4.13
C PRO A 186 -5.64 19.42 -5.39
N GLY A 187 -6.50 19.44 -6.40
CA GLY A 187 -6.21 18.86 -7.73
C GLY A 187 -6.93 17.55 -8.03
N VAL A 188 -6.23 16.60 -8.66
CA VAL A 188 -6.80 15.27 -9.00
C VAL A 188 -6.55 14.33 -7.82
N THR A 189 -7.52 14.27 -6.92
CA THR A 189 -7.36 13.72 -5.57
C THR A 189 -7.72 12.24 -5.47
N ILE A 190 -8.42 11.68 -6.47
CA ILE A 190 -8.86 10.29 -6.45
C ILE A 190 -7.70 9.28 -6.32
N LYS A 191 -6.52 9.61 -6.86
CA LYS A 191 -5.33 8.77 -6.79
C LYS A 191 -4.73 8.75 -5.38
N GLU A 192 -4.68 9.91 -4.73
CA GLU A 192 -4.15 10.06 -3.37
C GLU A 192 -5.04 9.33 -2.37
N ALA A 193 -6.37 9.47 -2.52
CA ALA A 193 -7.36 8.72 -1.75
C ALA A 193 -7.15 7.21 -1.91
N GLY A 194 -7.01 6.71 -3.14
CA GLY A 194 -6.77 5.30 -3.41
C GLY A 194 -5.54 4.72 -2.72
N ILE A 195 -4.39 5.41 -2.82
CA ILE A 195 -3.14 4.97 -2.20
C ILE A 195 -3.23 5.05 -0.68
N ALA A 196 -3.79 6.14 -0.14
CA ALA A 196 -4.02 6.28 1.30
C ALA A 196 -4.91 5.14 1.84
N GLY A 197 -5.99 4.83 1.13
CA GLY A 197 -6.88 3.71 1.45
C GLY A 197 -6.13 2.38 1.48
N PHE A 198 -5.33 2.09 0.45
CA PHE A 198 -4.50 0.88 0.37
C PHE A 198 -3.53 0.76 1.56
N LEU A 199 -2.86 1.86 1.93
CA LEU A 199 -1.96 1.88 3.08
C LEU A 199 -2.71 1.65 4.40
N SER A 200 -3.83 2.34 4.60
CA SER A 200 -4.66 2.16 5.81
C SER A 200 -5.16 0.73 5.95
N ILE A 201 -5.74 0.15 4.89
CA ILE A 201 -6.32 -1.20 4.96
C ILE A 201 -5.23 -2.26 5.19
N THR A 202 -4.03 -2.06 4.63
CA THR A 202 -2.88 -2.93 4.88
C THR A 202 -2.52 -2.94 6.37
N ILE A 203 -2.39 -1.76 6.99
CA ILE A 203 -2.08 -1.66 8.42
C ILE A 203 -3.21 -2.25 9.27
N ILE A 204 -4.48 -2.00 8.91
CA ILE A 204 -5.65 -2.58 9.57
C ILE A 204 -5.58 -4.11 9.56
N PHE A 205 -5.26 -4.73 8.42
CA PHE A 205 -5.16 -6.19 8.34
C PHE A 205 -4.05 -6.76 9.21
N ASN A 206 -2.90 -6.09 9.30
CA ASN A 206 -1.84 -6.48 10.23
C ASN A 206 -2.36 -6.45 11.68
N ILE A 207 -3.08 -5.39 12.07
CA ILE A 207 -3.65 -5.28 13.41
C ILE A 207 -4.68 -6.38 13.66
N VAL A 208 -5.61 -6.62 12.73
CA VAL A 208 -6.62 -7.67 12.83
C VAL A 208 -5.96 -9.06 12.94
N ARG A 209 -4.93 -9.35 12.15
CA ARG A 209 -4.17 -10.61 12.24
C ARG A 209 -3.51 -10.78 13.61
N MET A 210 -2.86 -9.75 14.13
CA MET A 210 -2.17 -9.79 15.43
C MET A 210 -3.11 -9.83 16.63
N THR A 211 -4.37 -9.39 16.50
CA THR A 211 -5.30 -9.22 17.63
C THR A 211 -6.42 -10.26 17.65
N LEU A 212 -7.03 -10.57 16.50
CA LEU A 212 -8.20 -11.44 16.41
C LEU A 212 -7.87 -12.83 15.88
N TYR A 213 -6.76 -12.96 15.14
CA TYR A 213 -6.37 -14.21 14.48
C TYR A 213 -4.96 -14.64 14.91
N LEU A 214 -4.51 -14.34 16.13
CA LEU A 214 -3.12 -14.63 16.54
C LEU A 214 -2.78 -16.13 16.38
N ASP A 215 -3.65 -16.99 16.91
CA ASP A 215 -3.47 -18.45 16.96
C ASP A 215 -4.23 -19.20 15.85
N ASN A 216 -4.95 -18.49 14.98
CA ASN A 216 -5.80 -19.09 13.94
C ASN A 216 -5.49 -18.50 12.57
N GLU A 217 -5.65 -19.30 11.52
CA GLU A 217 -5.51 -18.81 10.16
C GLU A 217 -6.64 -17.82 9.82
N MET A 218 -6.28 -16.64 9.30
CA MET A 218 -7.27 -15.69 8.80
C MET A 218 -7.73 -16.15 7.42
N PRO A 219 -9.02 -16.40 7.16
CA PRO A 219 -9.41 -16.97 5.88
C PRO A 219 -9.05 -16.04 4.71
N PHE A 220 -8.42 -16.60 3.68
CA PHE A 220 -7.89 -15.89 2.51
C PHE A 220 -8.85 -14.83 1.94
N TRP A 221 -10.13 -15.17 1.82
CA TRP A 221 -11.16 -14.29 1.28
C TRP A 221 -11.40 -13.03 2.11
N HIS A 222 -11.13 -13.05 3.41
CA HIS A 222 -11.22 -11.86 4.25
C HIS A 222 -10.13 -10.85 3.89
N ILE A 223 -8.89 -11.33 3.66
CA ILE A 223 -7.76 -10.46 3.28
C ILE A 223 -7.98 -9.90 1.87
N VAL A 224 -8.14 -10.77 0.87
CA VAL A 224 -8.29 -10.32 -0.53
C VAL A 224 -9.57 -9.52 -0.72
N GLY A 225 -10.69 -10.01 -0.19
CA GLY A 225 -11.97 -9.33 -0.27
C GLY A 225 -11.91 -7.95 0.39
N GLY A 226 -11.36 -7.85 1.61
CA GLY A 226 -11.27 -6.56 2.27
C GLY A 226 -10.27 -5.59 1.67
N LEU A 227 -9.17 -6.06 1.06
CA LEU A 227 -8.27 -5.18 0.29
C LEU A 227 -8.96 -4.63 -0.95
N VAL A 228 -9.60 -5.48 -1.74
CA VAL A 228 -10.29 -5.08 -2.98
C VAL A 228 -11.45 -4.14 -2.66
N ILE A 229 -12.32 -4.53 -1.72
CA ILE A 229 -13.47 -3.73 -1.31
C ILE A 229 -12.99 -2.43 -0.67
N GLY A 230 -12.04 -2.49 0.26
CA GLY A 230 -11.49 -1.31 0.93
C GLY A 230 -10.89 -0.32 -0.07
N PHE A 231 -10.09 -0.78 -1.02
CA PHE A 231 -9.52 0.04 -2.09
C PHE A 231 -10.62 0.71 -2.93
N ILE A 232 -11.59 -0.07 -3.44
CA ILE A 232 -12.71 0.46 -4.24
C ILE A 232 -13.49 1.51 -3.45
N LEU A 233 -13.76 1.25 -2.17
CA LEU A 233 -14.52 2.14 -1.31
C LEU A 233 -13.78 3.46 -1.05
N THR A 234 -12.46 3.44 -0.85
CA THR A 234 -11.69 4.68 -0.74
C THR A 234 -11.66 5.45 -2.06
N TYR A 235 -11.61 4.78 -3.21
CA TYR A 235 -11.77 5.42 -4.52
C TYR A 235 -13.13 6.09 -4.68
N ILE A 236 -14.21 5.41 -4.29
CA ILE A 236 -15.57 5.95 -4.32
C ILE A 236 -15.65 7.20 -3.42
N GLY A 237 -15.11 7.12 -2.21
CA GLY A 237 -14.99 8.26 -1.31
C GLY A 237 -14.26 9.43 -1.98
N GLY A 238 -13.05 9.18 -2.51
CA GLY A 238 -12.23 10.18 -3.21
C GLY A 238 -12.97 10.88 -4.34
N PHE A 239 -13.65 10.09 -5.19
CA PHE A 239 -14.46 10.62 -6.28
C PHE A 239 -15.60 11.52 -5.81
N LEU A 240 -16.31 11.14 -4.75
CA LEU A 240 -17.37 11.95 -4.16
C LEU A 240 -16.80 13.26 -3.59
N GLY A 241 -15.68 13.20 -2.89
CA GLY A 241 -14.97 14.36 -2.37
C GLY A 241 -14.56 15.35 -3.46
N GLU A 242 -13.99 14.86 -4.57
CA GLU A 242 -13.55 15.68 -5.70
C GLU A 242 -14.73 16.40 -6.38
N LYS A 243 -15.89 15.73 -6.49
CA LYS A 243 -17.13 16.35 -6.99
C LYS A 243 -17.63 17.49 -6.09
N ILE A 244 -17.55 17.32 -4.77
CA ILE A 244 -17.94 18.37 -3.81
C ILE A 244 -16.99 19.57 -3.93
N GLN A 245 -15.69 19.31 -4.04
CA GLN A 245 -14.66 20.34 -4.16
C GLN A 245 -14.84 21.17 -5.44
N SER A 246 -14.99 20.51 -6.59
CA SER A 246 -15.17 21.17 -7.90
C SER A 246 -16.46 22.01 -7.96
N SER A 247 -17.54 21.56 -7.34
CA SER A 247 -18.78 22.33 -7.23
C SER A 247 -18.60 23.62 -6.42
N ARG A 248 -17.80 23.58 -5.35
CA ARG A 248 -17.49 24.76 -4.52
C ARG A 248 -16.60 25.76 -5.23
N GLN A 249 -15.68 25.31 -6.08
CA GLN A 249 -14.84 26.19 -6.91
C GLN A 249 -15.70 26.94 -7.94
N LYS A 250 -16.59 26.23 -8.65
CA LYS A 250 -17.53 26.86 -9.61
C LYS A 250 -18.42 27.92 -8.97
N TYR A 251 -18.89 27.69 -7.73
CA TYR A 251 -19.71 28.67 -7.01
C TYR A 251 -18.93 29.92 -6.58
N LYS A 252 -17.61 29.83 -6.37
CA LYS A 252 -16.77 30.99 -6.01
C LYS A 252 -16.38 31.84 -7.21
N GLU A 253 -16.48 31.30 -8.43
CA GLU A 253 -16.07 31.95 -9.67
C GLU A 253 -17.24 32.59 -10.45
N GLY A 254 -18.50 32.32 -10.04
CA GLY A 254 -19.72 32.94 -10.59
C GLY A 254 -20.34 33.94 -9.63
#